data_AF-A0A1V2AVN2-F1
#
_entry.id   AF-A0A1V2AVN2-F1
#
_cell.length_a   1.000
_cell.length_b   1.000
_cell.length_c   1.000
_cell.angle_alpha   90.00
_cell.angle_beta   90.00
_cell.angle_gamma   90.00
#
_symmetry.space_group_name_H-M   'P 1'
#
loop_
_entity.id
_entity.type
_entity.pdbx_description
1 polymer ?
#
loop_
_entity_poly.entity_id
_entity_poly.type
_entity_poly.pdbx_seq_one_letter_code
_entity_poly.pdbx_strand_id
1 'polypeptide(L)'
;MDALELKEFISIYQYAVFYQVRAIFDSLVPDESDFGEILVKYKMEGMERNDTKGMFVQLLENSNLVEVIQVLPQFSFEQPFYVEDRFVLFGRDSNYNLDIGFDLVSRKVILFDDMDKLYTYIADSESGFLSYLRIYLEYRIMPNEIKNKYGVGLMFRESVVTAVGGNEYADYYRFVFQNDDHPETSSIKFPFKL
;
A
#
# COMPACT_ATOMS: atom_id res chain seq x y z
N MET A 1 14.81 10.31 -4.49
CA MET A 1 14.01 11.28 -3.71
C MET A 1 13.24 10.52 -2.63
N ASP A 2 13.76 9.36 -2.21
CA ASP A 2 12.90 8.22 -1.84
C ASP A 2 12.97 7.95 -0.32
N ALA A 3 14.05 8.37 0.34
CA ALA A 3 14.24 8.14 1.77
C ALA A 3 13.31 8.98 2.66
N LEU A 4 12.83 10.14 2.19
CA LEU A 4 11.88 10.96 2.95
C LEU A 4 10.46 10.37 2.87
N GLU A 5 10.01 10.01 1.67
CA GLU A 5 8.68 9.41 1.44
C GLU A 5 8.53 8.09 2.20
N LEU A 6 9.57 7.24 2.19
CA LEU A 6 9.59 6.01 2.98
C LEU A 6 9.52 6.27 4.49
N LYS A 7 10.22 7.30 5.00
CA LYS A 7 10.16 7.67 6.42
C LYS A 7 8.78 8.18 6.81
N GLU A 8 8.16 9.01 5.98
CA GLU A 8 6.80 9.50 6.21
C GLU A 8 5.81 8.35 6.22
N PHE A 9 5.91 7.44 5.24
CA PHE A 9 5.07 6.24 5.17
C PHE A 9 5.21 5.37 6.42
N ILE A 10 6.44 5.02 6.81
CA ILE A 10 6.72 4.22 8.01
C ILE A 10 6.15 4.90 9.26
N SER A 11 6.32 6.22 9.39
CA SER A 11 5.84 6.97 10.56
C SER A 11 4.32 6.93 10.67
N ILE A 12 3.60 7.11 9.56
CA ILE A 12 2.13 7.03 9.53
C ILE A 12 1.67 5.58 9.79
N TYR A 13 2.32 4.59 9.19
CA TYR A 13 1.99 3.18 9.41
C TYR A 13 2.17 2.79 10.87
N GLN A 14 3.28 3.18 11.49
CA GLN A 14 3.56 2.94 12.91
C GLN A 14 2.50 3.58 13.81
N TYR A 15 2.06 4.81 13.48
CA TYR A 15 0.96 5.47 14.18
C TYR A 15 -0.36 4.68 14.05
N ALA A 16 -0.68 4.18 12.86
CA ALA A 16 -1.87 3.38 12.62
C ALA A 16 -1.84 2.05 13.40
N VAL A 17 -0.69 1.37 13.43
CA VAL A 17 -0.50 0.15 14.25
C VAL A 17 -0.73 0.47 15.71
N PHE A 18 -0.10 1.53 16.21
CA PHE A 18 -0.27 1.99 17.58
C PHE A 18 -1.74 2.26 17.93
N TYR A 19 -2.46 2.97 17.07
CA TYR A 19 -3.89 3.27 17.26
C TYR A 19 -4.74 2.00 17.33
N GLN A 20 -4.50 1.04 16.44
CA GLN A 20 -5.23 -0.23 16.41
C GLN A 20 -4.95 -1.09 17.65
N VAL A 21 -3.69 -1.19 18.08
CA VAL A 21 -3.34 -1.96 19.27
C VAL A 21 -3.93 -1.31 20.53
N ARG A 22 -3.86 0.01 20.67
CA ARG A 22 -4.49 0.72 21.80
C ARG A 22 -5.99 0.42 21.92
N ALA A 23 -6.70 0.37 20.79
CA ALA A 23 -8.12 0.04 20.77
C ALA A 23 -8.42 -1.39 21.28
N ILE A 24 -7.45 -2.32 21.20
CA ILE A 24 -7.60 -3.70 21.70
C ILE A 24 -7.38 -3.77 23.22
N PHE A 25 -6.42 -2.99 23.74
CA PHE A 25 -6.00 -3.08 25.14
C PHE A 25 -6.72 -2.14 26.12
N ASP A 26 -7.71 -1.36 25.65
CA ASP A 26 -8.54 -0.44 26.46
C ASP A 26 -7.73 0.52 27.37
N SER A 27 -6.45 0.75 27.04
CA SER A 27 -5.54 1.55 27.86
C SER A 27 -5.70 3.06 27.57
N LEU A 28 -5.97 3.82 28.63
CA LEU A 28 -6.05 5.28 28.59
C LEU A 28 -4.69 5.94 28.33
N VAL A 29 -3.57 5.27 28.61
CA VAL A 29 -2.20 5.82 28.45
C VAL A 29 -1.26 4.72 27.94
N PRO A 30 -0.60 4.91 26.79
CA PRO A 30 0.34 3.92 26.27
C PRO A 30 1.68 3.93 27.03
N ASP A 31 2.16 2.74 27.38
CA ASP A 31 3.56 2.52 27.75
C ASP A 31 4.27 1.90 26.54
N GLU A 32 5.28 2.57 25.99
CA GLU A 32 6.06 2.06 24.84
C GLU A 32 6.69 0.69 25.10
N SER A 33 6.94 0.33 26.36
CA SER A 33 7.48 -0.98 26.72
C SER A 33 6.50 -2.13 26.47
N ASP A 34 5.19 -1.86 26.42
CA ASP A 34 4.16 -2.86 26.12
C ASP A 34 4.06 -3.18 24.61
N PHE A 35 4.64 -2.35 23.74
CA PHE A 35 4.49 -2.45 22.27
C PHE A 35 5.78 -2.84 21.53
N GLY A 36 6.91 -2.99 22.22
CA GLY A 36 8.26 -3.09 21.61
C GLY A 36 8.45 -4.20 20.57
N GLU A 37 7.62 -5.25 20.57
CA GLU A 37 7.63 -6.31 19.56
C GLU A 37 6.69 -6.04 18.38
N ILE A 38 5.66 -5.21 18.55
CA ILE A 38 4.59 -4.96 17.57
C ILE A 38 4.87 -3.71 16.71
N LEU A 39 5.84 -2.86 17.06
CA LEU A 39 6.16 -1.67 16.28
C LEU A 39 6.92 -1.98 14.99
N VAL A 40 6.79 -1.08 14.02
CA VAL A 40 7.56 -1.13 12.77
C VAL A 40 9.02 -0.77 13.06
N LYS A 41 9.93 -1.70 12.81
CA LYS A 41 11.38 -1.55 12.96
C LYS A 41 11.98 -1.34 11.58
N TYR A 42 12.50 -0.14 11.31
CA TYR A 42 13.14 0.18 10.03
C TYR A 42 14.65 0.37 10.20
N LYS A 43 15.46 -0.40 9.46
CA LYS A 43 16.93 -0.32 9.46
C LYS A 43 17.39 0.46 8.23
N MET A 44 18.02 1.61 8.43
CA MET A 44 18.71 2.32 7.34
C MET A 44 20.15 1.78 7.21
N GLU A 45 20.34 0.51 6.86
CA GLU A 45 21.68 0.09 6.44
C GLU A 45 21.97 0.60 5.01
N GLY A 46 23.24 0.93 4.76
CA GLY A 46 23.69 1.81 3.68
C GLY A 46 23.07 1.49 2.32
N MET A 47 22.17 2.36 1.87
CA MET A 47 21.54 2.30 0.55
C MET A 47 22.61 2.33 -0.55
N GLU A 48 22.93 1.17 -1.12
CA GLU A 48 23.62 1.17 -2.41
C GLU A 48 22.64 1.73 -3.44
N ARG A 49 22.99 2.89 -4.00
CA ARG A 49 22.17 3.69 -4.93
C ARG A 49 21.83 3.00 -6.26
N ASN A 50 22.18 1.71 -6.42
CA ASN A 50 22.07 0.96 -7.67
C ASN A 50 21.24 -0.32 -7.54
N ASP A 51 20.34 -0.40 -6.57
CA ASP A 51 19.49 -1.58 -6.45
C ASP A 51 18.36 -1.56 -7.49
N THR A 52 18.49 -2.40 -8.51
CA THR A 52 17.53 -2.50 -9.62
C THR A 52 16.19 -3.11 -9.21
N LYS A 53 16.12 -3.69 -8.01
CA LYS A 53 15.02 -4.49 -7.48
C LYS A 53 13.76 -3.70 -7.13
N GLY A 54 13.86 -2.38 -6.96
CA GLY A 54 12.73 -1.50 -6.64
C GLY A 54 12.71 -1.02 -5.19
N MET A 55 11.95 0.05 -4.96
CA MET A 55 11.81 0.73 -3.67
C MET A 55 11.08 -0.13 -2.63
N PHE A 56 10.04 -0.88 -3.03
CA PHE A 56 9.30 -1.72 -2.09
C PHE A 56 10.10 -2.92 -1.59
N VAL A 57 10.97 -3.48 -2.44
CA VAL A 57 11.91 -4.52 -2.00
C VAL A 57 12.82 -3.99 -0.91
N GLN A 58 13.41 -2.82 -1.11
CA GLN A 58 14.24 -2.17 -0.09
C GLN A 58 13.47 -1.89 1.19
N LEU A 59 12.25 -1.36 1.08
CA LEU A 59 11.37 -1.12 2.22
C LEU A 59 11.14 -2.40 3.04
N LEU A 60 10.86 -3.52 2.37
CA LEU A 60 10.52 -4.78 3.01
C LEU A 60 11.74 -5.52 3.57
N GLU A 61 12.87 -5.49 2.87
CA GLU A 61 14.13 -6.07 3.38
C GLU A 61 14.67 -5.31 4.60
N ASN A 62 14.32 -4.03 4.73
CA ASN A 62 14.77 -3.16 5.82
C ASN A 62 13.71 -2.89 6.89
N SER A 63 12.53 -3.49 6.79
CA SER A 63 11.48 -3.36 7.80
C SER A 63 10.90 -4.71 8.22
N ASN A 64 10.14 -4.73 9.30
CA ASN A 64 9.28 -5.85 9.68
C ASN A 64 7.83 -5.66 9.22
N LEU A 65 7.57 -4.91 8.14
CA LEU A 65 6.20 -4.63 7.66
C LEU A 65 5.38 -5.89 7.31
N VAL A 66 6.05 -6.98 6.94
CA VAL A 66 5.40 -8.28 6.65
C VAL A 66 4.95 -8.98 7.94
N GLU A 67 5.62 -8.72 9.07
CA GLU A 67 5.41 -9.42 10.33
C GLU A 67 4.51 -8.64 11.31
N VAL A 68 4.43 -7.32 11.13
CA VAL A 68 3.58 -6.44 11.94
C VAL A 68 2.10 -6.60 11.58
N ILE A 69 1.24 -6.17 12.51
CA ILE A 69 -0.20 -6.06 12.29
C ILE A 69 -0.49 -5.28 11.01
N GLN A 70 -1.28 -5.89 10.12
CA GLN A 70 -1.73 -5.27 8.89
C GLN A 70 -2.86 -4.28 9.21
N VAL A 71 -2.62 -3.00 8.96
CA VAL A 71 -3.57 -1.90 9.20
C VAL A 71 -4.27 -1.44 7.92
N LEU A 72 -3.81 -1.95 6.78
CA LEU A 72 -4.38 -1.75 5.45
C LEU A 72 -5.33 -2.91 5.13
N PRO A 73 -6.65 -2.72 5.04
CA PRO A 73 -7.56 -3.84 4.88
C PRO A 73 -7.64 -4.38 3.44
N GLN A 74 -7.22 -3.57 2.46
CA GLN A 74 -7.26 -3.94 1.03
C GLN A 74 -5.89 -4.35 0.49
N PHE A 75 -4.84 -4.25 1.31
CA PHE A 75 -3.47 -4.52 0.90
C PHE A 75 -2.69 -5.13 2.05
N SER A 76 -2.01 -6.25 1.81
CA SER A 76 -1.05 -6.83 2.75
C SER A 76 0.35 -6.84 2.16
N PHE A 77 1.34 -6.54 2.99
CA PHE A 77 2.75 -6.71 2.62
C PHE A 77 3.13 -8.20 2.61
N GLU A 78 3.87 -8.63 1.59
CA GLU A 78 4.39 -9.99 1.49
C GLU A 78 5.91 -9.96 1.32
N GLN A 79 6.59 -11.07 1.63
CA GLN A 79 8.02 -11.19 1.37
C GLN A 79 8.27 -11.08 -0.15
N PRO A 80 9.24 -10.27 -0.61
CA PRO A 80 9.49 -10.09 -2.03
C PRO A 80 9.75 -11.40 -2.79
N PHE A 81 9.07 -11.59 -3.92
CA PHE A 81 9.19 -12.79 -4.76
C PHE A 81 9.33 -12.43 -6.24
N TYR A 82 10.24 -13.10 -6.95
CA TYR A 82 10.57 -12.81 -8.35
C TYR A 82 9.83 -13.75 -9.30
N VAL A 83 9.21 -13.19 -10.34
CA VAL A 83 8.55 -13.94 -11.43
C VAL A 83 9.27 -13.63 -12.75
N GLU A 84 9.81 -14.69 -13.37
CA GLU A 84 10.48 -14.65 -14.68
C GLU A 84 11.55 -13.58 -14.83
N ASP A 85 12.26 -13.25 -13.74
CA ASP A 85 13.26 -12.16 -13.66
C ASP A 85 12.76 -10.78 -14.14
N ARG A 86 11.43 -10.63 -14.29
CA ARG A 86 10.79 -9.43 -14.81
C ARG A 86 9.98 -8.71 -13.73
N PHE A 87 9.23 -9.47 -12.93
CA PHE A 87 8.38 -8.90 -11.89
C PHE A 87 8.93 -9.20 -10.52
N VAL A 88 8.75 -8.26 -9.60
CA VAL A 88 8.94 -8.48 -8.15
C VAL A 88 7.62 -8.23 -7.45
N LEU A 89 7.00 -9.29 -6.95
CA LEU A 89 5.79 -9.22 -6.14
C LEU A 89 6.17 -8.85 -4.71
N PHE A 90 5.45 -7.92 -4.10
CA PHE A 90 5.77 -7.36 -2.77
C PHE A 90 4.54 -7.18 -1.87
N GLY A 91 3.36 -7.55 -2.35
CA GLY A 91 2.14 -7.48 -1.58
C GLY A 91 0.99 -8.18 -2.27
N ARG A 92 -0.17 -8.15 -1.64
CA ARG A 92 -1.39 -8.78 -2.13
C ARG A 92 -2.59 -7.89 -1.88
N ASP A 93 -3.47 -7.83 -2.87
CA ASP A 93 -4.80 -7.24 -2.74
C ASP A 93 -5.72 -8.21 -1.99
N SER A 94 -6.18 -7.79 -0.82
CA SER A 94 -6.99 -8.63 0.08
C SER A 94 -8.41 -8.90 -0.42
N ASN A 95 -8.95 -8.05 -1.32
CA ASN A 95 -10.31 -8.18 -1.81
C ASN A 95 -10.41 -9.22 -2.92
N TYR A 96 -9.42 -9.22 -3.82
CA TYR A 96 -9.42 -10.03 -5.03
C TYR A 96 -8.44 -11.21 -4.96
N ASN A 97 -7.62 -11.27 -3.90
CA ASN A 97 -6.56 -12.28 -3.73
C ASN A 97 -5.59 -12.29 -4.93
N LEU A 98 -5.20 -11.09 -5.36
CA LEU A 98 -4.30 -10.84 -6.49
C LEU A 98 -2.98 -10.31 -5.97
N ASP A 99 -1.88 -10.73 -6.56
CA ASP A 99 -0.57 -10.27 -6.13
C ASP A 99 -0.28 -8.88 -6.70
N ILE A 100 0.43 -8.06 -5.95
CA ILE A 100 0.86 -6.73 -6.34
C ILE A 100 2.37 -6.72 -6.42
N GLY A 101 2.89 -6.15 -7.49
CA GLY A 101 4.32 -6.15 -7.75
C GLY A 101 4.81 -5.00 -8.61
N PHE A 102 6.09 -5.06 -8.94
CA PHE A 102 6.80 -4.08 -9.75
C PHE A 102 7.34 -4.73 -11.02
N ASP A 103 7.10 -4.12 -12.16
CA ASP A 103 7.73 -4.51 -13.43
C ASP A 103 9.10 -3.85 -13.56
N LEU A 104 10.16 -4.66 -13.46
CA LEU A 104 11.55 -4.22 -13.53
C LEU A 104 11.90 -3.60 -14.90
N VAL A 105 11.14 -3.93 -15.96
CA VAL A 105 11.35 -3.42 -17.31
C VAL A 105 10.63 -2.08 -17.50
N SER A 106 9.32 -2.05 -17.29
CA SER A 106 8.51 -0.84 -17.53
C SER A 106 8.57 0.17 -16.38
N ARG A 107 9.08 -0.24 -15.22
CA ARG A 107 9.13 0.54 -13.97
C ARG A 107 7.74 0.95 -13.46
N LYS A 108 6.71 0.17 -13.81
CA LYS A 108 5.31 0.37 -13.37
C LYS A 108 4.92 -0.65 -12.31
N VAL A 109 3.91 -0.32 -11.51
CA VAL A 109 3.32 -1.25 -10.53
C VAL A 109 2.24 -2.07 -11.22
N ILE A 110 2.22 -3.37 -10.93
CA ILE A 110 1.31 -4.34 -11.51
C ILE A 110 0.38 -4.93 -10.47
N LEU A 111 -0.78 -5.37 -10.94
CA LEU A 111 -1.62 -6.36 -10.30
C LEU A 111 -1.51 -7.64 -11.14
N PHE A 112 -1.25 -8.77 -10.48
CA PHE A 112 -0.89 -10.04 -11.08
C PHE A 112 -1.85 -11.14 -10.62
N ASP A 113 -2.37 -11.89 -11.60
CA ASP A 113 -3.14 -13.10 -11.39
C ASP A 113 -2.24 -14.31 -11.66
N ASP A 114 -1.86 -15.01 -10.58
CA ASP A 114 -0.97 -16.16 -10.66
C ASP A 114 -1.61 -17.37 -11.36
N MET A 115 -2.93 -17.51 -11.26
CA MET A 115 -3.66 -18.66 -11.83
C MET A 115 -3.67 -18.60 -13.35
N ASP A 116 -4.04 -17.45 -13.90
CA ASP A 116 -4.15 -17.26 -15.34
C ASP A 116 -2.87 -16.67 -15.98
N LYS A 117 -1.87 -16.34 -15.16
CA LYS A 117 -0.63 -15.66 -15.56
C LYS A 117 -0.93 -14.38 -16.33
N LEU A 118 -1.87 -13.59 -15.81
CA LEU A 118 -2.28 -12.33 -16.38
C LEU A 118 -1.84 -11.17 -15.49
N TYR A 119 -1.64 -10.00 -16.09
CA TYR A 119 -1.34 -8.80 -15.32
C TYR A 119 -1.96 -7.55 -15.93
N THR A 120 -2.05 -6.51 -15.11
CA THR A 120 -2.41 -5.15 -15.52
C THR A 120 -1.57 -4.15 -14.75
N TYR A 121 -1.38 -2.95 -15.29
CA TYR A 121 -0.69 -1.88 -14.57
C TYR A 121 -1.68 -1.12 -13.70
N ILE A 122 -1.28 -0.86 -12.44
CA ILE A 122 -2.09 -0.13 -11.47
C ILE A 122 -1.44 1.18 -11.00
N ALA A 123 -0.15 1.40 -11.26
CA ALA A 123 0.47 2.72 -11.10
C ALA A 123 1.64 2.91 -12.07
N ASP A 124 1.97 4.16 -12.38
CA ASP A 124 3.08 4.53 -13.25
C ASP A 124 4.46 4.27 -12.61
N SER A 125 4.53 4.21 -11.27
CA SER A 125 5.77 4.10 -10.51
C SER A 125 5.53 3.61 -9.08
N GLU A 126 6.57 3.08 -8.43
CA GLU A 126 6.53 2.69 -7.02
C GLU A 126 6.31 3.89 -6.08
N SER A 127 6.89 5.06 -6.37
CA SER A 127 6.68 6.27 -5.56
C SER A 127 5.22 6.74 -5.62
N GLY A 128 4.59 6.69 -6.81
CA GLY A 128 3.16 6.94 -6.96
C GLY A 128 2.30 5.95 -6.17
N PHE A 129 2.66 4.66 -6.20
CA PHE A 129 1.96 3.64 -5.42
C PHE A 129 2.16 3.79 -3.90
N LEU A 130 3.37 4.14 -3.44
CA LEU A 130 3.63 4.44 -2.03
C LEU A 130 2.82 5.66 -1.56
N SER A 131 2.72 6.69 -2.39
CA SER A 131 1.87 7.86 -2.15
C SER A 131 0.40 7.45 -2.02
N TYR A 132 -0.09 6.56 -2.88
CA TYR A 132 -1.41 5.95 -2.72
C TYR A 132 -1.58 5.28 -1.35
N LEU A 133 -0.67 4.40 -0.94
CA LEU A 133 -0.77 3.72 0.36
C LEU A 133 -0.77 4.72 1.52
N ARG A 134 0.03 5.78 1.42
CA ARG A 134 0.06 6.87 2.40
C ARG A 134 -1.28 7.60 2.50
N ILE A 135 -1.81 8.07 1.36
CA ILE A 135 -3.10 8.75 1.26
C ILE A 135 -4.22 7.86 1.80
N TYR A 136 -4.17 6.56 1.49
CA TYR A 136 -5.15 5.60 1.98
C TYR A 136 -5.05 5.42 3.50
N LEU A 137 -3.86 5.30 4.08
CA LEU A 137 -3.68 5.27 5.53
C LEU A 137 -4.24 6.53 6.21
N GLU A 138 -3.92 7.71 5.68
CA GLU A 138 -4.42 8.99 6.18
C GLU A 138 -5.96 9.03 6.21
N TYR A 139 -6.61 8.54 5.14
CA TYR A 139 -8.07 8.41 5.10
C TYR A 139 -8.62 7.43 6.14
N ARG A 140 -7.90 6.34 6.41
CA ARG A 140 -8.34 5.27 7.32
C ARG A 140 -8.26 5.67 8.80
N ILE A 141 -7.25 6.45 9.19
CA ILE A 141 -7.10 6.93 10.58
C ILE A 141 -7.98 8.16 10.88
N MET A 142 -8.60 8.75 9.86
CA MET A 142 -9.48 9.89 10.01
C MET A 142 -10.78 9.52 10.78
N PRO A 143 -11.28 10.38 11.68
CA PRO A 143 -12.56 10.16 12.36
C PRO A 143 -13.73 9.97 11.38
N ASN A 144 -14.62 9.03 11.69
CA ASN A 144 -15.74 8.66 10.82
C ASN A 144 -16.69 9.84 10.53
N GLU A 145 -16.84 10.78 11.46
CA GLU A 145 -17.67 11.99 11.31
C GLU A 145 -17.17 12.92 10.19
N ILE A 146 -15.88 12.86 9.89
CA ILE A 146 -15.25 13.63 8.81
C ILE A 146 -15.19 12.78 7.54
N LYS A 147 -14.75 11.52 7.69
CA LYS A 147 -14.56 10.55 6.61
C LYS A 147 -15.82 10.31 5.78
N ASN A 148 -16.99 10.22 6.42
CA ASN A 148 -18.26 9.91 5.77
C ASN A 148 -18.85 11.08 4.96
N LYS A 149 -18.17 12.23 4.88
CA LYS A 149 -18.58 13.33 4.02
C LYS A 149 -18.17 13.01 2.58
N TYR A 150 -19.15 12.93 1.67
CA TYR A 150 -18.92 12.64 0.25
C TYR A 150 -17.75 13.43 -0.38
N GLY A 151 -17.69 14.74 -0.12
CA GLY A 151 -16.63 15.60 -0.65
C GLY A 151 -15.23 15.28 -0.15
N VAL A 152 -15.10 14.69 1.05
CA VAL A 152 -13.83 14.20 1.58
C VAL A 152 -13.42 12.94 0.82
N GLY A 153 -14.31 11.96 0.68
CA GLY A 153 -14.03 10.75 -0.10
C GLY A 153 -13.62 11.05 -1.55
N LEU A 154 -14.29 12.01 -2.20
CA LEU A 154 -13.95 12.46 -3.55
C LEU A 154 -12.54 13.09 -3.61
N MET A 155 -12.21 13.97 -2.67
CA MET A 155 -10.89 14.61 -2.61
C MET A 155 -9.75 13.58 -2.47
N PHE A 156 -9.93 12.56 -1.63
CA PHE A 156 -8.95 11.48 -1.47
C PHE A 156 -8.85 10.61 -2.73
N ARG A 157 -9.97 10.29 -3.38
CA ARG A 157 -10.00 9.56 -4.66
C ARG A 157 -9.20 10.31 -5.72
N GLU A 158 -9.44 11.61 -5.90
CA GLU A 158 -8.73 12.44 -6.88
C GLU A 158 -7.22 12.53 -6.57
N SER A 159 -6.87 12.60 -5.29
CA SER A 159 -5.48 12.62 -4.83
C SER A 159 -4.77 11.30 -5.16
N VAL A 160 -5.42 10.16 -4.94
CA VAL A 160 -4.88 8.84 -5.31
C VAL A 160 -4.71 8.73 -6.82
N VAL A 161 -5.74 9.05 -7.60
CA VAL A 161 -5.68 8.98 -9.07
C VAL A 161 -4.53 9.85 -9.60
N THR A 162 -4.32 11.03 -9.02
CA THR A 162 -3.20 11.90 -9.39
C THR A 162 -1.85 11.27 -9.02
N ALA A 163 -1.73 10.75 -7.80
CA ALA A 163 -0.48 10.18 -7.30
C ALA A 163 0.01 8.97 -8.11
N VAL A 164 -0.90 8.13 -8.59
CA VAL A 164 -0.56 6.88 -9.28
C VAL A 164 -0.29 7.04 -10.78
N GLY A 165 -0.43 8.25 -11.33
CA GLY A 165 -0.15 8.53 -12.75
C GLY A 165 -1.36 8.96 -13.60
N GLY A 166 -2.52 9.17 -12.97
CA GLY A 166 -3.69 9.77 -13.61
C GLY A 166 -4.81 8.79 -13.95
N ASN A 167 -5.73 9.25 -14.80
CA ASN A 167 -7.01 8.58 -15.05
C ASN A 167 -6.90 7.20 -15.71
N GLU A 168 -5.75 6.84 -16.30
CA GLU A 168 -5.55 5.50 -16.86
C GLU A 168 -5.62 4.39 -15.79
N TYR A 169 -5.34 4.72 -14.53
CA TYR A 169 -5.36 3.78 -13.40
C TYR A 169 -6.61 3.88 -12.52
N ALA A 170 -7.50 4.84 -12.81
CA ALA A 170 -8.62 5.19 -11.93
C ALA A 170 -9.60 4.03 -11.68
N ASP A 171 -9.72 3.10 -12.64
CA ASP A 171 -10.62 1.94 -12.52
C ASP A 171 -10.25 1.03 -11.34
N TYR A 172 -8.96 0.87 -11.02
CA TYR A 172 -8.53 0.10 -9.86
C TYR A 172 -8.80 0.84 -8.54
N TYR A 173 -8.71 2.17 -8.50
CA TYR A 173 -8.83 2.92 -7.24
C TYR A 173 -10.26 3.36 -6.88
N ARG A 174 -11.23 3.09 -7.74
CA ARG A 174 -12.60 3.59 -7.58
C ARG A 174 -13.33 3.08 -6.33
N PHE A 175 -12.90 1.94 -5.78
CA PHE A 175 -13.49 1.30 -4.59
C PHE A 175 -12.67 1.51 -3.30
N VAL A 176 -11.54 2.21 -3.35
CA VAL A 176 -10.71 2.46 -2.17
C VAL A 176 -11.42 3.40 -1.18
N PHE A 177 -12.25 4.32 -1.70
CA PHE A 177 -13.00 5.32 -0.93
C PHE A 177 -14.51 5.15 -1.14
N GLN A 178 -15.07 4.03 -0.65
CA GLN A 178 -16.52 3.81 -0.72
C GLN A 178 -17.27 4.77 0.20
N ASN A 179 -18.32 5.38 -0.35
CA ASN A 179 -19.41 5.99 0.43
C ASN A 179 -20.53 4.95 0.50
N ASP A 180 -21.08 4.70 1.69
CA ASP A 180 -22.11 3.68 1.94
C ASP A 180 -23.37 3.84 1.05
N ASP A 181 -23.61 5.05 0.54
CA ASP A 181 -24.76 5.38 -0.30
C ASP A 181 -24.60 4.95 -1.77
N HIS A 182 -23.37 4.70 -2.25
CA HIS A 182 -23.09 4.35 -3.65
C HIS A 182 -21.99 3.27 -3.76
N PRO A 183 -22.31 2.00 -3.46
CA PRO A 183 -21.36 0.91 -3.63
C PRO A 183 -21.03 0.72 -5.12
N GLU A 184 -19.81 1.07 -5.51
CA GLU A 184 -19.27 0.75 -6.84
C GLU A 184 -18.73 -0.69 -6.85
N THR A 185 -19.25 -1.54 -7.74
CA THR A 185 -18.66 -2.85 -8.05
C THR A 185 -17.83 -2.76 -9.33
N SER A 186 -16.69 -3.45 -9.37
CA SER A 186 -15.81 -3.49 -10.54
C SER A 186 -15.35 -4.89 -10.90
N SER A 187 -15.23 -5.13 -12.20
CA SER A 187 -14.39 -6.18 -12.75
C SER A 187 -13.06 -5.55 -13.16
N ILE A 188 -11.98 -5.98 -12.52
CA ILE A 188 -10.63 -5.58 -12.92
C ILE A 188 -10.33 -6.26 -14.25
N LYS A 189 -9.81 -5.48 -15.21
CA LYS A 189 -9.41 -6.00 -16.51
C LYS A 189 -7.93 -6.32 -16.51
N PHE A 190 -7.58 -7.53 -16.93
CA PHE A 190 -6.21 -7.96 -17.17
C PHE A 190 -5.93 -8.03 -18.67
N PRO A 191 -5.34 -6.99 -19.28
CA PRO A 191 -5.16 -6.95 -20.72
C PRO A 191 -3.89 -7.67 -21.19
N PHE A 192 -2.98 -8.03 -20.29
CA PHE A 192 -1.70 -8.63 -20.63
C PHE A 192 -1.61 -10.08 -20.15
N LYS A 193 -1.02 -10.91 -20.99
CA LYS A 193 -0.60 -12.28 -20.66
C LYS A 193 0.92 -12.29 -20.48
N LEU A 194 1.37 -13.02 -19.46
CA LEU A 194 2.80 -13.26 -19.22
C LEU A 194 3.41 -14.05 -20.38
#